data_AF-A0A6V8DJA4-F1
#
_entry.id   AF-A0A6V8DJA4-F1
#
_cell.length_a   1.000
_cell.length_b   1.000
_cell.length_c   1.000
_cell.angle_alpha   90.00
_cell.angle_beta   90.00
_cell.angle_gamma   90.00
#
_symmetry.space_group_name_H-M   'P 1'
#
loop_
_entity.id
_entity.type
_entity.pdbx_description
1 polymer ?
#
loop_
_entity_poly.entity_id
_entity_poly.type
_entity_poly.pdbx_seq_one_letter_code
_entity_poly.pdbx_strand_id
1 'polypeptide(L)'
;TQGGAAEFRGISMVAFSAILCFAIQLTAWVPASLLQTERFYDLTGGLTYIILAITTLMLGSKEEDPSTRELLVTALVIIWAIRLSSFLFLRIHHAGKDGRFDDLKTSPVRFLVPWSLQGLWVFVTMNVVIVINSQSGPSPSLTAWDAIGVILWVAGFCVEVVADRQKSAFNANPSNEGKWIDEGLWSISRHPNYLGEIMLWSGIALLGVPCFSGLEGVAWVSPVFVYILLTKVSGVPILDRRAMEKWGEDPSYLLYRENTPEIMPRLISQK
;
A
#
# COMPACT_ATOMS: atom_id res chain seq x y z
N THR A 1 8.25 -32.72 8.39
CA THR A 1 9.55 -32.05 8.56
C THR A 1 9.29 -30.57 8.70
N GLN A 2 9.88 -29.94 9.72
CA GLN A 2 9.51 -28.61 10.22
C GLN A 2 9.64 -27.55 9.12
N GLY A 3 8.53 -26.89 8.77
CA GLY A 3 8.52 -25.71 7.91
C GLY A 3 9.29 -24.58 8.59
N GLY A 4 10.50 -24.33 8.12
CA GLY A 4 11.29 -23.16 8.50
C GLY A 4 11.31 -22.17 7.35
N ALA A 5 11.36 -20.87 7.62
CA ALA A 5 11.48 -19.85 6.57
C ALA A 5 12.81 -20.01 5.81
N ALA A 6 12.83 -19.75 4.49
CA ALA A 6 14.06 -19.82 3.71
C ALA A 6 15.13 -18.83 4.24
N GLU A 7 16.38 -19.30 4.33
CA GLU A 7 17.51 -18.51 4.86
C GLU A 7 18.49 -18.11 3.76
N PHE A 8 18.70 -16.83 3.47
CA PHE A 8 19.78 -16.41 2.57
C PHE A 8 21.08 -16.19 3.37
N ARG A 9 22.14 -16.96 3.07
CA ARG A 9 23.46 -16.88 3.74
C ARG A 9 23.41 -16.93 5.28
N GLY A 10 22.49 -17.73 5.84
CA GLY A 10 22.29 -17.88 7.30
C GLY A 10 21.45 -16.78 7.97
N ILE A 11 20.83 -15.89 7.18
CA ILE A 11 19.85 -14.89 7.64
C ILE A 11 18.49 -15.25 7.08
N SER A 12 17.43 -15.23 7.89
CA SER A 12 16.07 -15.48 7.40
C SER A 12 15.67 -14.45 6.32
N MET A 13 14.90 -14.88 5.31
CA MET A 13 14.47 -13.97 4.23
C MET A 13 13.70 -12.75 4.76
N VAL A 14 12.97 -12.92 5.86
CA VAL A 14 12.27 -11.84 6.56
C VAL A 14 13.26 -10.82 7.11
N ALA A 15 14.31 -11.25 7.82
CA ALA A 15 15.32 -10.33 8.37
C ALA A 15 16.12 -9.65 7.26
N PHE A 16 16.49 -10.39 6.21
CA PHE A 16 17.16 -9.82 5.03
C PHE A 16 16.30 -8.74 4.36
N SER A 17 14.99 -9.01 4.18
CA SER A 17 14.05 -8.05 3.60
C SER A 17 13.89 -6.79 4.45
N ALA A 18 13.88 -6.92 5.79
CA ALA A 18 13.88 -5.77 6.69
C ALA A 18 15.13 -4.91 6.49
N ILE A 19 16.32 -5.53 6.53
CA ILE A 19 17.60 -4.83 6.33
C ILE A 19 17.62 -4.11 4.99
N LEU A 20 17.25 -4.80 3.90
CA LEU A 20 17.22 -4.24 2.56
C LEU A 20 16.25 -3.06 2.46
N CYS A 21 15.05 -3.20 3.05
CA CYS A 21 14.05 -2.14 3.08
C CYS A 21 14.59 -0.87 3.75
N PHE A 22 15.10 -0.99 4.99
CA PHE A 22 15.63 0.17 5.72
C PHE A 22 16.92 0.72 5.10
N ALA A 23 17.74 -0.11 4.47
CA ALA A 23 18.91 0.34 3.73
C ALA A 23 18.52 1.24 2.54
N ILE A 24 17.53 0.84 1.74
CA ILE A 24 17.02 1.65 0.62
C ILE A 24 16.50 3.00 1.13
N GLN A 25 15.70 2.98 2.21
CA GLN A 25 15.16 4.21 2.80
C GLN A 25 16.24 5.15 3.32
N LEU A 26 17.25 4.59 4.01
CA LEU A 26 18.37 5.38 4.52
C LEU A 26 19.22 5.96 3.39
N THR A 27 19.51 5.17 2.35
CA THR A 27 20.25 5.63 1.17
C THR A 27 19.52 6.75 0.44
N ALA A 28 18.19 6.65 0.29
CA ALA A 28 17.38 7.69 -0.35
C ALA A 28 17.20 8.93 0.54
N TRP A 29 17.14 8.76 1.86
CA TRP A 29 17.07 9.86 2.82
C TRP A 29 18.30 10.78 2.76
N VAL A 30 19.51 10.25 2.53
CA VAL A 30 20.74 11.06 2.48
C VAL A 30 20.64 12.23 1.46
N PRO A 31 20.46 11.98 0.14
CA PRO A 31 20.29 13.08 -0.81
C PRO A 31 19.02 13.89 -0.56
N ALA A 32 17.94 13.27 -0.06
CA ALA A 32 16.70 13.97 0.26
C ALA A 32 16.92 15.03 1.34
N SER A 33 17.66 14.67 2.39
CA SER A 33 17.98 15.52 3.53
C SER A 33 18.99 16.60 3.18
N LEU A 34 19.98 16.29 2.34
CA LEU A 34 20.97 17.27 1.88
C LEU A 34 20.34 18.33 0.97
N LEU A 35 19.39 17.92 0.12
CA LEU A 35 18.71 18.80 -0.83
C LEU A 35 17.38 19.36 -0.29
N GLN A 36 17.01 18.99 0.94
CA GLN A 36 15.72 19.35 1.59
C GLN A 36 14.51 19.15 0.66
N THR A 37 14.47 17.99 0.00
CA THR A 37 13.47 17.69 -1.04
C THR A 37 12.74 16.39 -0.76
N GLU A 38 11.42 16.44 -0.90
CA GLU A 38 10.51 15.29 -0.73
C GLU A 38 10.09 14.65 -2.06
N ARG A 39 10.53 15.21 -3.20
CA ARG A 39 9.99 14.91 -4.54
C ARG A 39 10.02 13.44 -4.94
N PHE A 40 11.01 12.68 -4.47
CA PHE A 40 11.18 11.27 -4.82
C PHE A 40 10.76 10.32 -3.70
N TYR A 41 10.17 10.81 -2.61
CA TYR A 41 9.76 10.00 -1.47
C TYR A 41 8.76 8.88 -1.88
N ASP A 42 7.69 9.23 -2.59
CA ASP A 42 6.69 8.24 -3.03
C ASP A 42 7.23 7.28 -4.12
N LEU A 43 8.20 7.75 -4.91
CA LEU A 43 8.88 6.91 -5.91
C LEU A 43 9.79 5.88 -5.23
N THR A 44 10.56 6.29 -4.21
CA THR A 44 11.38 5.35 -3.42
C THR A 44 10.54 4.29 -2.75
N GLY A 45 9.37 4.65 -2.21
CA GLY A 45 8.44 3.69 -1.63
C GLY A 45 8.06 2.58 -2.61
N GLY A 46 7.63 2.96 -3.82
CA GLY A 46 7.29 2.00 -4.89
C GLY A 46 8.47 1.17 -5.36
N LEU A 47 9.64 1.80 -5.54
CA LEU A 47 10.87 1.08 -5.87
C LEU A 47 11.24 0.06 -4.80
N THR A 48 11.04 0.38 -3.52
CA THR A 48 11.29 -0.55 -2.41
C THR A 48 10.37 -1.76 -2.50
N TYR A 49 9.08 -1.58 -2.80
CA TYR A 49 8.15 -2.70 -3.05
C TYR A 49 8.63 -3.59 -4.20
N ILE A 50 9.00 -2.99 -5.34
CA ILE A 50 9.47 -3.71 -6.53
C ILE A 50 10.76 -4.49 -6.24
N ILE A 51 11.75 -3.83 -5.62
CA ILE A 51 13.03 -4.45 -5.28
C ILE A 51 12.81 -5.62 -4.33
N LEU A 52 11.97 -5.47 -3.29
CA LEU A 52 11.68 -6.57 -2.37
C LEU A 52 10.95 -7.72 -3.06
N ALA A 53 9.96 -7.45 -3.91
CA ALA A 53 9.22 -8.47 -4.63
C ALA A 53 10.14 -9.30 -5.54
N ILE A 54 10.98 -8.63 -6.34
CA ILE A 54 11.97 -9.29 -7.21
C ILE A 54 13.01 -10.05 -6.39
N THR A 55 13.57 -9.42 -5.34
CA THR A 55 14.66 -10.02 -4.56
C THR A 55 14.19 -11.26 -3.82
N THR A 56 13.00 -11.22 -3.22
CA THR A 56 12.44 -12.39 -2.53
C THR A 56 12.09 -13.51 -3.50
N LEU A 57 11.55 -13.19 -4.68
CA LEU A 57 11.31 -14.17 -5.75
C LEU A 57 12.61 -14.86 -6.19
N MET A 58 13.69 -14.10 -6.38
CA MET A 58 14.95 -14.63 -6.89
C MET A 58 15.77 -15.40 -5.84
N LEU A 59 15.68 -15.02 -4.56
CA LEU A 59 16.52 -15.58 -3.50
C LEU A 59 15.78 -16.56 -2.58
N GLY A 60 14.45 -16.59 -2.65
CA GLY A 60 13.61 -17.37 -1.75
C GLY A 60 13.36 -18.79 -2.23
N SER A 61 13.10 -19.00 -3.53
CA SER A 61 12.96 -20.33 -4.13
C SER A 61 14.35 -20.93 -4.36
N LYS A 62 14.80 -21.75 -3.41
CA LYS A 62 16.18 -22.30 -3.39
C LYS A 62 16.34 -23.65 -4.07
N GLU A 63 15.26 -24.41 -4.17
CA GLU A 63 15.30 -25.81 -4.63
C GLU A 63 14.60 -26.01 -5.98
N GLU A 64 13.73 -25.08 -6.40
CA GLU A 64 12.97 -25.16 -7.64
C GLU A 64 12.88 -23.79 -8.31
N ASP A 65 12.59 -23.78 -9.61
CA ASP A 65 12.21 -22.56 -10.32
C ASP A 65 10.98 -21.93 -9.66
N PRO A 66 10.85 -20.58 -9.68
CA PRO A 66 9.73 -19.91 -9.07
C PRO A 66 8.38 -20.44 -9.56
N SER A 67 7.51 -20.82 -8.63
CA SER A 67 6.19 -21.35 -8.91
C SER A 67 5.27 -20.29 -9.51
N THR A 68 4.19 -20.73 -10.16
CA THR A 68 3.18 -19.84 -10.73
C THR A 68 2.61 -18.86 -9.69
N ARG A 69 2.44 -19.27 -8.43
CA ARG A 69 1.95 -18.41 -7.36
C ARG A 69 2.93 -17.29 -7.02
N GLU A 70 4.21 -17.62 -6.87
CA GLU A 70 5.28 -16.65 -6.56
C GLU A 70 5.45 -15.63 -7.69
N LEU A 71 5.43 -16.10 -8.94
CA LEU A 71 5.43 -15.24 -10.12
C LEU A 71 4.21 -14.32 -10.15
N LEU A 72 3.02 -14.85 -9.86
CA LEU A 72 1.77 -14.12 -9.86
C LEU A 72 1.75 -13.02 -8.79
N VAL A 73 2.02 -13.35 -7.51
CA VAL A 73 2.00 -12.33 -6.44
C VAL A 73 3.06 -11.25 -6.67
N THR A 74 4.23 -11.63 -7.19
CA THR A 74 5.31 -10.69 -7.53
C THR A 74 4.87 -9.76 -8.66
N ALA A 75 4.27 -10.28 -9.73
CA ALA A 75 3.76 -9.48 -10.83
C ALA A 75 2.65 -8.51 -10.37
N LEU A 76 1.71 -8.98 -9.55
CA LEU A 76 0.63 -8.14 -9.00
C LEU A 76 1.19 -6.98 -8.17
N VAL A 77 2.15 -7.23 -7.27
CA VAL A 77 2.79 -6.16 -6.49
C VAL A 77 3.54 -5.18 -7.38
N ILE A 78 4.28 -5.65 -8.39
CA ILE A 78 4.99 -4.76 -9.33
C ILE A 78 4.01 -3.87 -10.11
N ILE A 79 2.92 -4.44 -10.63
CA ILE A 79 1.88 -3.68 -11.35
C ILE A 79 1.28 -2.60 -10.45
N TRP A 80 0.92 -2.96 -9.21
CA TRP A 80 0.39 -2.01 -8.23
C TRP A 80 1.40 -0.92 -7.89
N ALA A 81 2.63 -1.29 -7.55
CA ALA A 81 3.68 -0.35 -7.13
C ALA A 81 4.04 0.64 -8.26
N ILE A 82 4.20 0.16 -9.50
CA ILE A 82 4.46 1.03 -10.66
C ILE A 82 3.32 2.03 -10.83
N ARG A 83 2.06 1.56 -10.81
CA ARG A 83 0.90 2.42 -11.02
C ARG A 83 0.77 3.47 -9.91
N LEU A 84 0.75 3.03 -8.64
CA LEU A 84 0.54 3.92 -7.51
C LEU A 84 1.67 4.95 -7.38
N SER A 85 2.93 4.51 -7.43
CA SER A 85 4.06 5.45 -7.31
C SER A 85 4.19 6.40 -8.48
N SER A 86 3.89 5.97 -9.71
CA SER A 86 3.86 6.88 -10.87
C SER A 86 2.76 7.93 -10.71
N PHE A 87 1.56 7.51 -10.27
CA PHE A 87 0.44 8.42 -10.02
C PHE A 87 0.79 9.46 -8.94
N LEU A 88 1.31 9.01 -7.79
CA LEU A 88 1.68 9.89 -6.68
C LEU A 88 2.81 10.86 -7.06
N PHE A 89 3.85 10.35 -7.73
CA PHE A 89 4.97 11.16 -8.20
C PHE A 89 4.51 12.25 -9.17
N LEU A 90 3.72 11.89 -10.19
CA LEU A 90 3.17 12.86 -11.14
C LEU A 90 2.30 13.89 -10.42
N ARG A 91 1.47 13.48 -9.46
CA ARG A 91 0.62 14.41 -8.69
C ARG A 91 1.45 15.44 -7.93
N ILE A 92 2.51 15.01 -7.22
CA ILE A 92 3.40 15.92 -6.49
C ILE A 92 4.14 16.85 -7.46
N HIS A 93 4.61 16.32 -8.59
CA HIS A 93 5.29 17.13 -9.60
C HIS A 93 4.39 18.26 -10.14
N HIS A 94 3.11 17.97 -10.40
CA HIS A 94 2.14 19.00 -10.82
C HIS A 94 1.77 19.97 -9.69
N ALA A 95 1.66 19.51 -8.44
CA ALA A 95 1.39 20.37 -7.29
C ALA A 95 2.61 21.21 -6.85
N GLY A 96 3.81 20.87 -7.33
CA GLY A 96 5.07 21.57 -7.07
C GLY A 96 5.73 21.21 -5.73
N LYS A 97 4.94 20.89 -4.70
CA LYS A 97 5.43 20.46 -3.38
C LYS A 97 4.43 19.55 -2.66
N ASP A 98 4.92 18.85 -1.65
CA ASP A 98 4.07 18.13 -0.70
C ASP A 98 4.17 18.74 0.70
N GLY A 99 3.11 19.45 1.09
CA GLY A 99 3.04 20.15 2.37
C GLY A 99 3.16 19.25 3.60
N ARG A 100 3.09 17.92 3.47
CA ARG A 100 3.36 16.97 4.57
C ARG A 100 4.79 17.10 5.12
N PHE A 101 5.73 17.59 4.32
CA PHE A 101 7.16 17.57 4.64
C PHE A 101 7.77 18.94 4.91
N ASP A 102 7.00 20.03 4.77
CA ASP A 102 7.53 21.40 4.78
C ASP A 102 8.32 21.71 6.06
N ASP A 103 7.83 21.33 7.24
CA ASP A 103 8.55 21.53 8.51
C ASP A 103 9.58 20.44 8.80
N LEU A 104 9.39 19.23 8.24
CA LEU A 104 10.21 18.06 8.55
C LEU A 104 11.56 18.11 7.83
N LYS A 105 11.57 18.53 6.56
CA LYS A 105 12.76 18.53 5.69
C LYS A 105 13.86 19.50 6.12
N THR A 106 13.54 20.44 7.00
CA THR A 106 14.49 21.42 7.56
C THR A 106 15.44 20.83 8.60
N SER A 107 15.09 19.69 9.20
CA SER A 107 15.89 19.01 10.22
C SER A 107 16.16 17.58 9.79
N PRO A 108 17.44 17.17 9.57
CA PRO A 108 17.77 15.81 9.14
C PRO A 108 17.15 14.73 10.02
N VAL A 109 17.20 14.91 11.34
CA VAL A 109 16.66 13.96 12.32
C VAL A 109 15.13 13.86 12.22
N ARG A 110 14.42 14.98 12.10
CA ARG A 110 12.96 14.97 11.92
C ARG A 110 12.57 14.40 10.57
N PHE A 111 13.37 14.68 9.54
CA PHE A 111 13.12 14.17 8.20
C PHE A 111 13.36 12.67 8.13
N LEU A 112 14.24 12.08 8.93
CA LEU A 112 14.43 10.63 8.96
C LEU A 112 13.18 9.85 9.42
N VAL A 113 12.28 10.49 10.17
CA VAL A 113 11.06 9.85 10.70
C VAL A 113 10.14 9.34 9.58
N PRO A 114 9.68 10.15 8.61
CA PRO A 114 8.85 9.64 7.52
C PRO A 114 9.56 8.57 6.69
N TRP A 115 10.86 8.68 6.41
CA TRP A 115 11.61 7.64 5.67
C TRP A 115 11.65 6.31 6.44
N SER A 116 11.87 6.36 7.75
CA SER A 116 11.80 5.18 8.62
C SER A 116 10.39 4.58 8.67
N LEU A 117 9.35 5.42 8.74
CA LEU A 117 7.96 4.96 8.71
C LEU A 117 7.60 4.34 7.37
N GLN A 118 8.05 4.90 6.25
CA GLN A 118 7.86 4.30 4.92
C GLN A 118 8.52 2.92 4.86
N GLY A 119 9.75 2.78 5.35
CA GLY A 119 10.43 1.49 5.42
C GLY A 119 9.66 0.46 6.24
N LEU A 120 9.19 0.86 7.43
CA LEU A 120 8.36 0.00 8.27
C LEU A 120 7.07 -0.41 7.54
N TRP A 121 6.40 0.53 6.88
CA TRP A 121 5.16 0.26 6.16
C TRP A 121 5.38 -0.72 5.01
N VAL A 122 6.38 -0.47 4.17
CA VAL A 122 6.72 -1.36 3.06
C VAL A 122 7.07 -2.76 3.58
N PHE A 123 7.89 -2.85 4.63
CA PHE A 123 8.31 -4.13 5.18
C PHE A 123 7.14 -4.97 5.74
N VAL A 124 6.29 -4.36 6.57
CA VAL A 124 5.16 -5.09 7.19
C VAL A 124 4.13 -5.48 6.15
N THR A 125 3.83 -4.59 5.19
CA THR A 125 2.92 -4.89 4.09
C THR A 125 3.48 -5.99 3.18
N MET A 126 4.78 -5.95 2.85
CA MET A 126 5.42 -6.98 2.03
C MET A 126 5.57 -8.33 2.71
N ASN A 127 5.35 -8.44 4.03
CA ASN A 127 5.55 -9.68 4.77
C ASN A 127 4.80 -10.87 4.16
N VAL A 128 3.57 -10.64 3.68
CA VAL A 128 2.77 -11.66 2.99
C VAL A 128 3.45 -12.19 1.71
N VAL A 129 4.05 -11.31 0.91
CA VAL A 129 4.76 -11.69 -0.32
C VAL A 129 6.09 -12.34 0.01
N ILE A 130 6.81 -11.82 1.02
CA ILE A 130 8.07 -12.40 1.50
C ILE A 130 7.83 -13.85 1.91
N VAL A 131 6.79 -14.12 2.69
CA VAL A 131 6.43 -15.49 3.11
C VAL A 131 6.11 -16.37 1.91
N ILE A 132 5.27 -15.90 0.97
CA ILE A 132 4.90 -16.68 -0.22
C ILE A 132 6.13 -17.02 -1.08
N ASN A 133 7.06 -16.07 -1.26
CA ASN A 133 8.25 -16.23 -2.08
C ASN A 133 9.39 -16.98 -1.37
N SER A 134 9.29 -17.25 -0.06
CA SER A 134 10.38 -17.82 0.74
C SER A 134 10.01 -19.14 1.41
N GLN A 135 9.14 -19.93 0.76
CA GLN A 135 8.77 -21.26 1.23
C GLN A 135 9.99 -22.19 1.17
N SER A 136 10.15 -23.03 2.19
CA SER A 136 11.28 -23.97 2.27
C SER A 136 11.07 -25.27 1.50
N GLY A 137 9.83 -25.61 1.17
CA GLY A 137 9.48 -26.78 0.38
C GLY A 137 8.82 -26.40 -0.94
N PRO A 138 8.46 -27.40 -1.76
CA PRO A 138 7.75 -27.19 -3.01
C PRO A 138 6.48 -26.36 -2.80
N SER A 139 6.22 -25.43 -3.71
CA SER A 139 5.02 -24.59 -3.64
C SER A 139 3.76 -25.46 -3.72
N PRO A 140 2.79 -25.28 -2.81
CA PRO A 140 1.52 -26.02 -2.88
C PRO A 140 0.84 -25.80 -4.23
N SER A 141 0.11 -26.80 -4.73
CA SER A 141 -0.68 -26.65 -5.95
C SER A 141 -1.64 -25.46 -5.88
N LEU A 142 -2.03 -24.92 -7.03
CA LEU A 142 -3.05 -23.86 -7.09
C LEU A 142 -4.40 -24.39 -6.59
N THR A 143 -5.13 -23.52 -5.90
CA THR A 143 -6.40 -23.81 -5.23
C THR A 143 -7.46 -22.76 -5.59
N ALA A 144 -8.69 -22.94 -5.10
CA ALA A 144 -9.73 -21.93 -5.23
C ALA A 144 -9.35 -20.58 -4.59
N TRP A 145 -8.49 -20.58 -3.56
CA TRP A 145 -8.02 -19.35 -2.91
C TRP A 145 -7.21 -18.47 -3.86
N ASP A 146 -6.44 -19.07 -4.78
CA ASP A 146 -5.67 -18.32 -5.77
C ASP A 146 -6.61 -17.55 -6.71
N ALA A 147 -7.70 -18.17 -7.16
CA ALA A 147 -8.71 -17.51 -7.99
C ALA A 147 -9.44 -16.39 -7.22
N ILE A 148 -9.86 -16.64 -5.99
CA ILE A 148 -10.53 -15.64 -5.14
C ILE A 148 -9.59 -14.45 -4.88
N GLY A 149 -8.32 -14.72 -4.58
CA GLY A 149 -7.30 -13.70 -4.33
C GLY A 149 -7.06 -12.82 -5.55
N VAL A 150 -6.94 -13.41 -6.75
CA VAL A 150 -6.82 -12.65 -8.01
C VAL A 150 -8.05 -11.79 -8.27
N ILE A 151 -9.26 -12.34 -8.11
CA ILE A 151 -10.51 -11.59 -8.33
C ILE A 151 -10.59 -10.41 -7.37
N LEU A 152 -10.29 -10.62 -6.09
CA LEU A 152 -10.31 -9.56 -5.09
C LEU A 152 -9.24 -8.51 -5.36
N TRP A 153 -8.04 -8.93 -5.79
CA TRP A 153 -6.97 -8.03 -6.18
C TRP A 153 -7.35 -7.15 -7.37
N VAL A 154 -7.89 -7.75 -8.43
CA VAL A 154 -8.32 -7.02 -9.64
C VAL A 154 -9.44 -6.04 -9.28
N ALA A 155 -10.43 -6.47 -8.50
CA ALA A 155 -11.51 -5.59 -8.05
C ALA A 155 -10.96 -4.41 -7.23
N GLY A 156 -10.07 -4.66 -6.26
CA GLY A 156 -9.43 -3.63 -5.45
C GLY A 156 -8.62 -2.65 -6.29
N PHE A 157 -7.79 -3.17 -7.21
CA PHE A 157 -7.00 -2.36 -8.12
C PHE A 157 -7.88 -1.48 -9.02
N CYS A 158 -8.98 -2.02 -9.56
CA CYS A 158 -9.94 -1.24 -10.35
C CYS A 158 -10.61 -0.14 -9.54
N VAL A 159 -11.07 -0.44 -8.32
CA VAL A 159 -11.67 0.55 -7.41
C VAL A 159 -10.69 1.69 -7.13
N GLU A 160 -9.43 1.35 -6.83
CA GLU A 160 -8.38 2.33 -6.55
C GLU A 160 -8.11 3.24 -7.76
N VAL A 161 -7.90 2.65 -8.94
CA VAL A 161 -7.64 3.40 -10.18
C VAL A 161 -8.81 4.31 -10.56
N VAL A 162 -10.05 3.83 -10.44
CA VAL A 162 -11.23 4.63 -10.76
C VAL A 162 -11.42 5.77 -9.76
N ALA A 163 -11.24 5.49 -8.46
CA ALA A 163 -11.33 6.51 -7.40
C ALA A 163 -10.32 7.63 -7.60
N ASP A 164 -9.07 7.29 -7.87
CA ASP A 164 -7.99 8.24 -8.14
C ASP A 164 -8.29 9.09 -9.39
N ARG A 165 -8.74 8.45 -10.48
CA ARG A 165 -9.12 9.17 -11.71
C ARG A 165 -10.29 10.13 -11.50
N GLN A 166 -11.34 9.70 -10.79
CA GLN A 166 -12.49 10.55 -10.44
C GLN A 166 -12.03 11.77 -9.65
N LYS A 167 -11.19 11.57 -8.63
CA LYS A 167 -10.66 12.67 -7.81
C LYS A 167 -9.77 13.62 -8.60
N SER A 168 -8.91 13.08 -9.47
CA SER A 168 -8.06 13.91 -10.35
C SER A 168 -8.89 14.73 -11.34
N ALA A 169 -9.92 14.14 -11.96
CA ALA A 169 -10.81 14.85 -12.87
C ALA A 169 -11.59 15.95 -12.14
N PHE A 170 -12.12 15.65 -10.95
CA PHE A 170 -12.84 16.61 -10.12
C PHE A 170 -11.96 17.82 -9.77
N ASN A 171 -10.72 17.59 -9.32
CA ASN A 171 -9.80 18.64 -8.93
C ASN A 171 -9.25 19.45 -10.12
N ALA A 172 -9.24 18.88 -11.33
CA ALA A 172 -8.79 19.58 -12.54
C ALA A 172 -9.81 20.61 -13.04
N ASN A 173 -11.07 20.55 -12.59
CA ASN A 173 -12.10 21.50 -12.96
C ASN A 173 -12.07 22.73 -12.03
N PRO A 174 -11.79 23.95 -12.54
CA PRO A 174 -11.76 25.17 -11.73
C PRO A 174 -13.08 25.47 -10.99
N SER A 175 -14.24 25.03 -11.51
CA SER A 175 -15.53 25.23 -10.82
C SER A 175 -15.67 24.44 -9.51
N ASN A 176 -14.75 23.50 -9.28
CA ASN A 176 -14.70 22.66 -8.09
C ASN A 176 -13.67 23.15 -7.07
N GLU A 177 -13.01 24.28 -7.33
CA GLU A 177 -12.09 24.88 -6.38
C GLU A 177 -12.78 25.09 -5.03
N GLY A 178 -12.10 24.64 -3.97
CA GLY A 178 -12.64 24.71 -2.61
C GLY A 178 -13.68 23.64 -2.26
N LYS A 179 -14.21 22.85 -3.20
CA LYS A 179 -15.25 21.82 -2.95
C LYS A 179 -14.64 20.45 -2.63
N TRP A 180 -15.47 19.55 -2.10
CA TRP A 180 -15.17 18.12 -1.95
C TRP A 180 -15.84 17.31 -3.05
N ILE A 181 -15.25 16.16 -3.39
CA ILE A 181 -15.86 15.21 -4.30
C ILE A 181 -16.86 14.33 -3.54
N ASP A 182 -18.08 14.24 -4.06
CA ASP A 182 -19.18 13.42 -3.54
C ASP A 182 -19.89 12.62 -4.65
N GLU A 183 -19.26 12.47 -5.82
CA GLU A 183 -19.78 11.76 -6.99
C GLU A 183 -19.04 10.45 -7.29
N GLY A 184 -19.66 9.56 -8.06
CA GLY A 184 -19.05 8.28 -8.45
C GLY A 184 -18.78 7.38 -7.23
N LEU A 185 -17.58 6.81 -7.12
CA LEU A 185 -17.23 5.96 -5.98
C LEU A 185 -17.20 6.74 -4.67
N TRP A 186 -16.93 8.05 -4.73
CA TRP A 186 -16.88 8.93 -3.57
C TRP A 186 -18.28 9.16 -2.96
N SER A 187 -19.36 8.96 -3.72
CA SER A 187 -20.73 8.98 -3.19
C SER A 187 -21.10 7.75 -2.35
N ILE A 188 -20.31 6.68 -2.45
CA ILE A 188 -20.60 5.38 -1.84
C ILE A 188 -19.63 5.07 -0.68
N SER A 189 -18.40 5.59 -0.77
CA SER A 189 -17.35 5.49 0.24
C SER A 189 -16.58 6.80 0.25
N ARG A 190 -16.28 7.35 1.42
CA ARG A 190 -15.50 8.59 1.53
C ARG A 190 -14.03 8.39 1.19
N HIS A 191 -13.53 7.15 1.22
CA HIS A 191 -12.15 6.80 0.90
C HIS A 191 -12.06 5.53 0.02
N PRO A 192 -12.63 5.57 -1.20
CA PRO A 192 -12.74 4.39 -2.05
C PRO A 192 -11.38 3.90 -2.56
N ASN A 193 -10.41 4.80 -2.73
CA ASN A 193 -9.05 4.41 -3.08
C ASN A 193 -8.37 3.57 -1.97
N TYR A 194 -8.58 3.91 -0.70
CA TYR A 194 -8.09 3.09 0.42
C TYR A 194 -8.83 1.76 0.54
N LEU A 195 -10.13 1.72 0.24
CA LEU A 195 -10.85 0.46 0.11
C LEU A 195 -10.20 -0.45 -0.95
N GLY A 196 -9.87 0.12 -2.11
CA GLY A 196 -9.17 -0.60 -3.19
C GLY A 196 -7.84 -1.19 -2.74
N GLU A 197 -7.03 -0.41 -2.02
CA GLU A 197 -5.75 -0.85 -1.46
C GLU A 197 -5.91 -1.97 -0.41
N ILE A 198 -6.90 -1.85 0.49
CA ILE A 198 -7.22 -2.90 1.47
C ILE A 198 -7.64 -4.20 0.76
N MET A 199 -8.50 -4.09 -0.26
CA MET A 199 -8.97 -5.24 -1.04
C MET A 199 -7.81 -5.94 -1.73
N LEU A 200 -6.92 -5.20 -2.40
CA LEU A 200 -5.84 -5.83 -3.14
C LEU A 200 -4.79 -6.50 -2.25
N TRP A 201 -4.45 -5.91 -1.10
CA TRP A 201 -3.53 -6.56 -0.15
C TRP A 201 -4.18 -7.76 0.54
N SER A 202 -5.49 -7.71 0.77
CA SER A 202 -6.26 -8.89 1.20
C SER A 202 -6.25 -9.98 0.12
N GLY A 203 -6.36 -9.61 -1.16
CA GLY A 203 -6.25 -10.52 -2.30
C GLY A 203 -4.89 -11.23 -2.37
N ILE A 204 -3.79 -10.51 -2.14
CA ILE A 204 -2.45 -11.11 -2.01
C ILE A 204 -2.38 -12.10 -0.85
N ALA A 205 -2.97 -11.78 0.31
CA ALA A 205 -3.03 -12.70 1.44
C ALA A 205 -3.84 -13.96 1.13
N LEU A 206 -4.96 -13.83 0.41
CA LEU A 206 -5.76 -14.99 -0.03
C LEU A 206 -4.98 -15.90 -0.98
N LEU A 207 -4.19 -15.35 -1.90
CA LEU A 207 -3.28 -16.12 -2.75
C LEU A 207 -2.29 -16.96 -1.94
N GLY A 208 -1.86 -16.48 -0.78
CA GLY A 208 -0.90 -17.17 0.10
C GLY A 208 -1.52 -18.17 1.07
N VAL A 209 -2.85 -18.29 1.17
CA VAL A 209 -3.52 -19.19 2.13
C VAL A 209 -2.96 -20.62 2.11
N PRO A 210 -2.70 -21.27 0.95
CA PRO A 210 -2.11 -22.60 0.91
C PRO A 210 -0.70 -22.70 1.51
N CYS A 211 0.02 -21.58 1.61
CA CYS A 211 1.39 -21.47 2.13
C CYS A 211 1.45 -21.19 3.65
N PHE A 212 0.32 -20.87 4.30
CA PHE A 212 0.31 -20.42 5.69
C PHE A 212 0.07 -21.57 6.67
N SER A 213 1.06 -22.45 6.82
CA SER A 213 1.09 -23.46 7.90
C SER A 213 2.01 -23.01 9.03
N GLY A 214 1.69 -23.26 10.31
CA GLY A 214 2.65 -22.99 11.40
C GLY A 214 2.98 -21.50 11.61
N LEU A 215 4.26 -21.14 11.58
CA LEU A 215 4.73 -19.76 11.84
C LEU A 215 4.46 -18.82 10.65
N GLU A 216 4.28 -19.38 9.46
CA GLU A 216 3.97 -18.68 8.21
C GLU A 216 2.61 -17.96 8.28
N GLY A 217 1.75 -18.31 9.25
CA GLY A 217 0.54 -17.56 9.58
C GLY A 217 0.80 -16.09 9.97
N VAL A 218 2.04 -15.72 10.31
CA VAL A 218 2.45 -14.32 10.50
C VAL A 218 2.18 -13.44 9.27
N ALA A 219 2.09 -14.03 8.08
CA ALA A 219 1.74 -13.32 6.85
C ALA A 219 0.41 -12.55 6.93
N TRP A 220 -0.54 -13.01 7.76
CA TRP A 220 -1.81 -12.30 8.01
C TRP A 220 -1.66 -10.93 8.68
N VAL A 221 -0.50 -10.66 9.29
CA VAL A 221 -0.19 -9.33 9.81
C VAL A 221 -0.25 -8.28 8.70
N SER A 222 0.13 -8.60 7.47
CA SER A 222 0.14 -7.65 6.34
C SER A 222 -1.24 -7.02 6.06
N PRO A 223 -2.30 -7.78 5.69
CA PRO A 223 -3.60 -7.17 5.37
C PRO A 223 -4.24 -6.48 6.58
N VAL A 224 -4.03 -7.02 7.80
CA VAL A 224 -4.50 -6.38 9.04
C VAL A 224 -3.77 -5.05 9.28
N PHE A 225 -2.46 -5.03 9.06
CA PHE A 225 -1.64 -3.84 9.18
C PHE A 225 -2.05 -2.78 8.15
N VAL A 226 -2.24 -3.13 6.88
CA VAL A 226 -2.72 -2.19 5.84
C VAL A 226 -4.05 -1.57 6.24
N TYR A 227 -5.01 -2.38 6.73
CA TYR A 227 -6.29 -1.88 7.21
C TYR A 227 -6.15 -0.90 8.38
N ILE A 228 -5.41 -1.28 9.43
CA ILE A 228 -5.21 -0.42 10.61
C ILE A 228 -4.45 0.85 10.23
N LEU A 229 -3.42 0.72 9.40
CA LEU A 229 -2.60 1.84 8.93
C LEU A 229 -3.47 2.86 8.21
N LEU A 230 -4.31 2.44 7.26
CA LEU A 230 -5.12 3.35 6.44
C LEU A 230 -6.34 3.91 7.18
N THR A 231 -6.90 3.19 8.16
CA THR A 231 -8.15 3.61 8.82
C THR A 231 -7.94 4.24 10.19
N LYS A 232 -6.82 3.98 10.87
CA LYS A 232 -6.61 4.40 12.27
C LYS A 232 -5.35 5.23 12.52
N VAL A 233 -4.31 5.08 11.70
CA VAL A 233 -3.00 5.72 11.96
C VAL A 233 -2.69 6.81 10.94
N SER A 234 -2.74 6.43 9.67
CA SER A 234 -2.49 7.24 8.49
C SER A 234 -3.73 7.23 7.60
N GLY A 235 -3.66 7.82 6.42
CA GLY A 235 -4.77 7.82 5.47
C GLY A 235 -5.98 8.58 6.02
N VAL A 236 -7.03 7.84 6.40
CA VAL A 236 -8.33 8.41 6.75
C VAL A 236 -8.27 9.45 7.86
N PRO A 237 -7.70 9.20 9.07
CA PRO A 237 -7.76 10.19 10.15
C PRO A 237 -7.09 11.52 9.80
N ILE A 238 -6.01 11.48 9.02
CA ILE A 238 -5.31 12.68 8.56
C ILE A 238 -6.17 13.45 7.55
N LEU A 239 -6.77 12.75 6.59
CA LEU A 239 -7.62 13.36 5.58
C LEU A 239 -8.93 13.88 6.16
N ASP A 240 -9.59 13.12 7.03
CA ASP A 240 -10.83 13.51 7.70
C ASP A 240 -10.62 14.74 8.57
N ARG A 241 -9.49 14.84 9.31
CA ARG A 241 -9.15 16.04 10.07
C ARG A 241 -9.02 17.27 9.16
N ARG A 242 -8.25 17.18 8.07
CA ARG A 242 -8.10 18.29 7.11
C ARG A 242 -9.42 18.67 6.45
N ALA A 243 -10.25 17.68 6.15
CA ALA A 243 -11.55 17.90 5.56
C ALA A 243 -12.51 18.60 6.55
N MET A 244 -12.44 18.27 7.85
CA MET A 244 -13.17 19.01 8.89
C MET A 244 -12.65 20.43 9.10
N GLU A 245 -11.33 20.64 9.05
CA GLU A 245 -10.76 21.99 9.12
C GLU A 245 -11.24 22.87 7.94
N LYS A 246 -11.45 22.28 6.77
CA LYS A 246 -11.84 23.00 5.55
C LYS A 246 -13.36 23.15 5.36
N TRP A 247 -14.13 22.12 5.71
CA TRP A 247 -15.56 22.00 5.38
C TRP A 247 -16.44 21.67 6.59
N GLY A 248 -15.89 21.59 7.79
CA GLY A 248 -16.62 21.15 9.00
C GLY A 248 -17.75 22.08 9.44
N GLU A 249 -17.78 23.33 8.94
CA GLU A 249 -18.84 24.29 9.18
C GLU A 249 -19.93 24.28 8.10
N ASP A 250 -19.73 23.56 6.98
CA ASP A 250 -20.72 23.46 5.89
C ASP A 250 -21.72 22.32 6.17
N PRO A 251 -23.03 22.63 6.37
CA PRO A 251 -24.04 21.60 6.63
C PRO A 251 -24.13 20.54 5.52
N SER A 252 -23.84 20.90 4.28
CA SER A 252 -23.89 19.99 3.13
C SER A 252 -22.78 18.95 3.20
N TYR A 253 -21.58 19.35 3.65
CA TYR A 253 -20.47 18.43 3.85
C TYR A 253 -20.74 17.48 5.03
N LEU A 254 -21.32 17.99 6.11
CA LEU A 254 -21.71 17.17 7.27
C LEU A 254 -22.75 16.13 6.87
N LEU A 255 -23.76 16.51 6.06
CA LEU A 255 -24.76 15.60 5.53
C LEU A 255 -24.15 14.52 4.63
N TYR A 256 -23.23 14.90 3.73
CA TYR A 256 -22.46 13.95 2.92
C TYR A 256 -21.71 12.96 3.81
N ARG A 257 -21.06 13.45 4.87
CA ARG A 257 -20.29 12.64 5.80
C ARG A 257 -21.13 11.67 6.62
N GLU A 258 -22.34 12.05 7.00
CA GLU A 258 -23.29 11.19 7.72
C GLU A 258 -23.84 10.07 6.83
N ASN A 259 -24.13 10.41 5.57
CA ASN A 259 -24.74 9.49 4.62
C ASN A 259 -23.73 8.55 3.95
N THR A 260 -22.46 8.97 3.86
CA THR A 260 -21.42 8.23 3.15
C THR A 260 -20.45 7.56 4.14
N PRO A 261 -20.41 6.21 4.16
CA PRO A 261 -19.48 5.45 5.00
C PRO A 261 -18.02 5.81 4.74
N GLU A 262 -17.18 5.59 5.75
CA GLU A 262 -15.74 5.88 5.68
C GLU A 262 -15.01 5.03 4.64
N ILE A 263 -15.18 3.70 4.70
CA ILE A 263 -14.49 2.72 3.84
C ILE A 263 -15.50 1.80 3.16
N MET A 264 -16.21 0.97 3.93
CA MET A 264 -17.07 -0.06 3.38
C MET A 264 -18.44 0.51 2.97
N PRO A 265 -18.88 0.34 1.71
CA PRO A 265 -20.22 0.72 1.27
C PRO A 265 -21.32 0.09 2.15
N ARG A 266 -22.39 0.85 2.39
CA ARG A 266 -23.61 0.27 2.96
C ARG A 266 -24.23 -0.64 1.90
N LEU A 267 -24.36 -1.93 2.21
CA LEU A 267 -25.04 -2.91 1.34
C LEU A 267 -26.55 -2.63 1.20
N ILE A 268 -27.11 -1.75 2.04
CA ILE A 268 -28.51 -1.33 2.03
C ILE A 268 -28.55 0.19 2.21
N SER A 269 -29.04 0.91 1.20
CA SER A 269 -29.30 2.35 1.29
C SER A 269 -30.43 2.58 2.30
N GLN A 270 -30.17 3.38 3.34
CA GLN A 270 -31.25 3.94 4.15
C GLN A 270 -31.88 5.06 3.31
N LYS A 271 -33.07 4.76 2.78
CA LYS A 271 -33.97 5.75 2.18
C LYS A 271 -34.55 6.66 3.26
#